data_AF-A0A127T0G4-F1
#
_entry.id   AF-A0A127T0G4-F1
#
_cell.length_a   1.000
_cell.length_b   1.000
_cell.length_c   1.000
_cell.angle_alpha   90.00
_cell.angle_beta   90.00
_cell.angle_gamma   90.00
#
_symmetry.space_group_name_H-M   'P 1'
#
loop_
_entity.id
_entity.type
_entity.pdbx_description
1 polymer ?
#
loop_
_entity_poly.entity_id
_entity_poly.type
_entity_poly.pdbx_seq_one_letter_code
_entity_poly.pdbx_strand_id
1 'polypeptide(L)' 'ERAWENNFLLLKEYYDAHGAVDLKCTYRTETGCQLGLWLNQQKRNKAKLSIKQIEKLSSVGVILDS' A
#
# COMPACT_ATOMS: atom_id res chain seq x y z
N GLU A 1 7.25 11.74 5.21
CA GLU A 1 7.86 10.57 4.58
C GLU A 1 7.73 9.34 5.47
N ARG A 2 8.44 9.22 6.61
CA ARG A 2 8.49 7.98 7.44
C ARG A 2 7.19 7.17 7.58
N ALA A 3 6.06 7.81 7.83
CA ALA A 3 4.78 7.11 7.97
C ALA A 3 4.32 6.41 6.69
N TRP A 4 4.57 7.01 5.52
CA TRP A 4 4.31 6.40 4.23
C TRP A 4 5.27 5.22 3.99
N GLU A 5 6.57 5.38 4.26
CA GLU A 5 7.52 4.27 4.15
C GLU A 5 7.16 3.10 5.07
N ASN A 6 6.79 3.37 6.32
CA ASN A 6 6.40 2.32 7.27
C ASN A 6 5.18 1.53 6.77
N ASN A 7 4.14 2.23 6.28
CA ASN A 7 2.97 1.56 5.72
C ASN A 7 3.30 0.79 4.44
N PHE A 8 4.20 1.31 3.61
CA PHE A 8 4.70 0.58 2.45
C PHE A 8 5.47 -0.69 2.85
N LEU A 9 6.29 -0.65 3.91
CA LEU A 9 6.98 -1.84 4.42
C LEU A 9 5.98 -2.90 4.90
N LEU A 10 4.94 -2.50 5.64
CA LEU A 10 3.85 -3.41 6.04
C LEU A 10 3.11 -4.01 4.83
N LEU A 11 2.91 -3.22 3.77
CA LEU A 11 2.34 -3.71 2.53
C LEU A 11 3.25 -4.71 1.82
N LYS A 12 4.55 -4.42 1.80
CA LYS A 12 5.55 -5.30 1.21
C LYS A 12 5.64 -6.61 1.99
N GLU A 13 5.67 -6.57 3.32
CA GLU A 13 5.64 -7.77 4.17
C GLU A 13 4.39 -8.62 3.90
N TYR A 14 3.23 -7.97 3.76
CA TYR A 14 2.00 -8.68 3.38
C TYR A 14 2.13 -9.36 2.01
N TYR A 15 2.66 -8.63 1.01
CA TYR A 15 2.91 -9.16 -0.32
C TYR A 15 3.92 -10.32 -0.32
N ASP A 16 5.03 -10.20 0.40
CA ASP A 16 6.05 -11.24 0.51
C ASP A 16 5.47 -12.52 1.15
N ALA A 17 4.52 -12.38 2.08
CA ALA A 17 3.86 -13.51 2.74
C ALA A 17 2.73 -14.16 1.90
N HIS A 18 1.98 -13.39 1.10
CA HIS A 18 0.79 -13.87 0.39
C HIS A 18 0.97 -14.00 -1.12
N GLY A 19 2.03 -13.40 -1.69
CA GLY A 19 2.30 -13.32 -3.13
C GLY A 19 1.43 -12.32 -3.90
N ALA A 20 0.41 -11.73 -3.28
CA ALA A 20 -0.47 -10.74 -3.90
C ALA A 20 -1.03 -9.74 -2.88
N VAL A 21 -1.28 -8.50 -3.33
CA VAL A 21 -1.94 -7.47 -2.52
C VAL A 21 -3.45 -7.48 -2.77
N ASP A 22 -4.15 -8.43 -2.14
CA ASP A 22 -5.62 -8.51 -2.14
C ASP A 22 -6.21 -8.06 -0.78
N LEU A 23 -5.94 -6.79 -0.45
CA LEU A 23 -6.38 -6.20 0.81
C LEU A 23 -7.77 -5.58 0.68
N LYS A 24 -8.71 -6.05 1.51
CA LYS A 24 -9.97 -5.34 1.75
C LYS A 24 -9.70 -3.98 2.39
N CYS A 25 -10.51 -2.96 2.09
CA CYS A 25 -10.38 -1.63 2.69
C CYS A 25 -10.43 -1.63 4.23
N THR A 26 -11.08 -2.63 4.83
CA THR A 26 -11.19 -2.82 6.28
C THR A 26 -10.02 -3.58 6.90
N TYR A 27 -9.07 -4.08 6.11
CA TYR A 27 -7.94 -4.85 6.60
C TYR A 27 -7.08 -4.05 7.57
N ARG A 28 -6.72 -4.70 8.68
CA ARG A 28 -5.86 -4.16 9.73
C ARG A 28 -4.74 -5.16 10.00
N THR A 29 -3.51 -4.66 10.13
CA THR A 29 -2.36 -5.48 10.55
C THR A 29 -2.56 -5.94 12.00
N GLU A 30 -1.77 -6.93 12.43
CA GLU A 30 -1.76 -7.42 13.82
C GLU A 30 -1.44 -6.31 14.83
N THR A 31 -0.59 -5.37 14.43
CA THR A 31 -0.20 -4.18 15.21
C THR A 31 -1.27 -3.08 15.21
N GLY A 32 -2.38 -3.28 14.52
CA GLY A 32 -3.51 -2.35 14.49
C GLY A 32 -3.46 -1.31 13.37
N CYS A 33 -2.53 -1.35 12.43
CA CYS A 33 -2.46 -0.39 11.32
C CYS A 33 -3.54 -0.69 10.26
N GLN A 34 -4.35 0.31 9.88
CA GLN A 34 -5.39 0.18 8.87
C GLN A 34 -4.82 0.21 7.44
N LEU A 35 -4.06 -0.83 7.09
CA LEU A 35 -3.31 -0.89 5.85
C LEU A 35 -4.22 -0.88 4.61
N GLY A 36 -5.38 -1.54 4.68
CA GLY A 36 -6.36 -1.54 3.58
C GLY A 36 -6.91 -0.14 3.30
N LEU A 37 -7.22 0.63 4.35
CA LEU A 37 -7.68 2.01 4.22
C LEU A 37 -6.57 2.92 3.69
N TRP A 38 -5.34 2.74 4.17
CA TRP A 38 -4.19 3.51 3.68
C TRP A 38 -3.93 3.27 2.19
N LEU A 39 -3.98 2.00 1.74
CA LEU A 39 -3.81 1.65 0.33
C LEU A 39 -4.91 2.28 -0.53
N ASN A 40 -6.17 2.24 -0.08
CA ASN A 40 -7.28 2.88 -0.78
C ASN A 40 -7.07 4.40 -0.89
N GLN A 41 -6.53 5.05 0.15
CA GLN A 41 -6.19 6.47 0.08
C GLN A 41 -5.08 6.77 -0.93
N GLN A 42 -4.10 5.87 -1.11
CA GLN A 42 -3.06 6.04 -2.13
C GLN A 42 -3.65 5.96 -3.54
N LYS A 43 -4.55 4.98 -3.79
CA LYS A 43 -5.27 4.85 -5.06
C LYS A 43 -6.11 6.09 -5.37
N ARG A 44 -6.91 6.55 -4.40
CA ARG A 44 -7.77 7.74 -4.56
C ARG A 44 -6.98 9.03 -4.77
N ASN A 45 -5.80 9.14 -4.18
CA ASN A 45 -4.94 10.33 -4.29
C ASN A 45 -3.71 10.08 -5.18
N LYS A 46 -3.82 9.23 -6.21
CA LYS A 46 -2.71 8.90 -7.12
C LYS A 46 -1.98 10.14 -7.65
N ALA A 47 -2.72 11.20 -7.98
CA ALA A 47 -2.17 12.47 -8.47
C ALA A 47 -1.24 13.20 -7.48
N LYS A 48 -1.29 12.85 -6.18
CA LYS A 48 -0.43 13.40 -5.13
C LYS A 48 0.77 12.52 -4.81
N LEU A 49 0.86 11.33 -5.42
CA LEU A 49 2.00 10.43 -5.22
C LEU A 49 3.19 10.92 -6.03
N SER A 50 4.37 10.86 -5.43
CA SER A 50 5.61 11.01 -6.18
C SER A 50 5.88 9.78 -7.06
N ILE A 51 6.70 9.95 -8.10
CA ILE A 51 7.13 8.84 -8.98
C ILE A 51 7.69 7.67 -8.16
N LYS A 52 8.53 7.94 -7.16
CA LYS A 52 9.11 6.90 -6.27
C LYS A 52 8.05 6.13 -5.50
N GLN A 53 6.95 6.79 -5.09
CA GLN A 53 5.86 6.12 -4.37
C GLN A 53 5.04 5.25 -5.31
N ILE A 54 4.82 5.71 -6.55
CA ILE A 54 4.17 4.94 -7.60
C ILE A 54 4.99 3.68 -7.91
N GLU A 55 6.30 3.83 -8.16
CA GLU A 55 7.20 2.70 -8.45
C GLU A 55 7.21 1.65 -7.34
N LYS A 56 7.25 2.09 -6.07
CA LYS A 56 7.17 1.21 -4.91
C LYS A 56 5.84 0.45 -4.84
N LEU A 57 4.70 1.13 -5.05
CA LEU A 57 3.40 0.46 -5.04
C LEU A 57 3.28 -0.54 -6.20
N SER A 58 3.77 -0.17 -7.38
CA SER A 58 3.79 -1.06 -8.54
C SER A 58 4.70 -2.28 -8.35
N SER A 59 5.81 -2.16 -7.60
CA SER A 59 6.72 -3.29 -7.35
C SER A 59 6.12 -4.40 -6.48
N VAL A 60 5.05 -4.11 -5.72
CA VAL A 60 4.28 -5.09 -4.95
C VAL A 60 2.94 -5.43 -5.63
N GLY A 61 2.82 -5.17 -6.93
CA GLY A 61 1.64 -5.55 -7.72
C GLY A 61 0.40 -4.67 -7.50
N VAL A 62 0.53 -3.50 -6.86
CA VAL A 62 -0.59 -2.56 -6.76
C VAL A 62 -0.81 -1.86 -8.09
N ILE A 63 -1.98 -2.10 -8.67
CA ILE A 63 -2.45 -1.38 -9.84
C ILE A 63 -3.05 -0.04 -9.38
N LEU A 64 -2.48 1.04 -9.91
CA LEU A 64 -2.98 2.40 -9.78
C LEU A 64 -3.63 2.75 -11.12
N ASP A 65 -4.94 2.55 -11.25
CA ASP A 65 -5.68 2.82 -12.50
C ASP A 65 -5.38 4.24 -13.02
N SER A 66 -5.33 4.38 -14.35
CA SER A 66 -5.03 5.62 -15.07
C SER A 66 -6.22 6.56 -15.14
#